data_AF-A0A961H6K8-F1
#
_entry.id   AF-A0A961H6K8-F1
#
_cell.length_a   1.000
_cell.length_b   1.000
_cell.length_c   1.000
_cell.angle_alpha   90.00
_cell.angle_beta   90.00
_cell.angle_gamma   90.00
#
_symmetry.space_group_name_H-M   'P 1'
#
loop_
_entity.id
_entity.type
_entity.pdbx_description
1 polymer ?
#
loop_
_entity_poly.entity_id
_entity_poly.type
_entity_poly.pdbx_seq_one_letter_code
_entity_poly.pdbx_strand_id
1 'polypeptide(L)'
;MSKAFEDLGSFVDALRQEGELVEIETLADPRLEIPEIHRRVIAAGGPALLFRQPKGSDFPVVTNLFGTARRVEMAFGSRPRDFVAEIARLPEELMPPSPGKIWQKRGLFRDLLRVGLKTRRKSPVEEVVDSPAGLDRLPALTTWSQDGGPFITLPLVYTQHPDTGGHNLGMYRMQVHDAEHTGMHFQIGKG
;
A
#
# COMPACT_ATOMS: atom_id res chain seq x y z
N MET A 1 1.66 20.41 -9.09
CA MET A 1 1.45 19.33 -10.08
C MET A 1 1.55 18.01 -9.34
N SER A 2 0.50 17.20 -9.30
CA SER A 2 0.53 15.89 -8.63
C SER A 2 1.56 15.00 -9.33
N LYS A 3 2.71 14.77 -8.70
CA LYS A 3 3.70 13.81 -9.17
C LYS A 3 3.11 12.42 -8.97
N ALA A 4 2.87 11.68 -10.05
CA ALA A 4 2.45 10.29 -9.94
C ALA A 4 3.69 9.43 -9.64
N PHE A 5 3.61 8.56 -8.65
CA PHE A 5 4.67 7.61 -8.34
C PHE A 5 4.45 6.33 -9.12
N GLU A 6 5.51 5.80 -9.74
CA GLU A 6 5.44 4.56 -10.50
C GLU A 6 5.50 3.34 -9.57
N ASP A 7 6.15 3.49 -8.41
CA ASP A 7 6.37 2.43 -7.43
C ASP A 7 6.59 3.01 -6.01
N LEU A 8 6.78 2.12 -5.03
CA LEU A 8 7.05 2.51 -3.65
C LEU A 8 8.42 3.22 -3.49
N GLY A 9 9.44 2.80 -4.24
CA GLY A 9 10.78 3.38 -4.15
C GLY A 9 10.78 4.87 -4.51
N SER A 10 10.17 5.21 -5.64
CA SER A 10 10.01 6.60 -6.09
C SER A 10 9.18 7.45 -5.12
N PHE A 11 8.21 6.86 -4.42
CA PHE A 11 7.48 7.56 -3.36
C PHE A 11 8.35 7.81 -2.11
N VAL A 12 9.10 6.82 -1.66
CA VAL A 12 10.05 6.96 -0.54
C VAL A 12 11.11 8.02 -0.85
N ASP A 13 11.62 8.06 -2.08
CA ASP A 13 12.57 9.09 -2.52
C ASP A 13 11.96 10.49 -2.51
N ALA A 14 10.69 10.63 -2.88
CA ALA A 14 10.00 11.91 -2.79
C ALA A 14 9.77 12.34 -1.34
N LEU A 15 9.43 11.43 -0.43
CA LEU A 15 9.36 11.74 1.00
C LEU A 15 10.72 12.22 1.53
N ARG A 16 11.83 11.61 1.09
CA ARG A 16 13.18 12.05 1.43
C ARG A 16 13.47 13.47 0.94
N GLN A 17 13.15 13.77 -0.32
CA GLN A 17 13.38 15.09 -0.93
C GLN A 17 12.56 16.20 -0.25
N GLU A 18 11.36 15.87 0.22
CA GLU A 18 10.42 16.81 0.86
C GLU A 18 10.61 16.94 2.38
N GLY A 19 11.62 16.28 2.95
CA GLY A 19 11.88 16.28 4.40
C GLY A 19 10.83 15.53 5.22
N GLU A 20 10.05 14.64 4.59
CA GLU A 20 8.96 13.86 5.18
C GLU A 20 9.38 12.42 5.54
N LEU A 21 10.67 12.10 5.41
CA LEU A 21 11.26 10.81 5.76
C LEU A 21 12.46 11.02 6.69
N VAL A 22 12.53 10.21 7.75
CA VAL A 22 13.73 10.05 8.57
C VAL A 22 14.27 8.64 8.41
N GLU A 23 15.57 8.54 8.16
CA GLU A 23 16.27 7.27 8.08
C GLU A 23 16.96 6.96 9.41
N ILE A 24 16.78 5.74 9.87
CA ILE A 24 17.29 5.24 11.14
C ILE A 24 18.30 4.13 10.83
N GLU A 25 19.58 4.46 10.99
CA GLU A 25 20.70 3.53 10.78
C GLU A 25 20.94 2.62 12.00
N THR A 26 20.51 3.05 13.18
CA THR A 26 20.66 2.27 14.42
C THR A 26 19.85 0.98 14.32
N LEU A 27 20.47 -0.13 14.76
CA LEU A 27 19.81 -1.41 14.94
C LEU A 27 18.52 -1.25 15.76
N ALA A 28 17.38 -1.71 15.22
CA ALA A 28 16.09 -1.64 15.89
C ALA A 28 15.35 -2.98 15.83
N ASP A 29 14.70 -3.38 16.91
CA ASP A 29 13.99 -4.65 17.03
C ASP A 29 12.57 -4.55 16.40
N PRO A 30 12.23 -5.40 15.41
CA PRO A 30 10.86 -5.50 14.88
C PRO A 30 9.82 -5.87 15.95
N ARG A 31 10.27 -6.48 17.05
CA ARG A 31 9.45 -6.82 18.20
C ARG A 31 9.37 -5.65 19.17
N LEU A 32 8.20 -5.00 19.20
CA LEU A 32 7.82 -3.90 20.10
C LEU A 32 8.58 -2.58 19.92
N GLU A 33 9.87 -2.58 19.61
CA GLU A 33 10.68 -1.36 19.51
C GLU A 33 10.31 -0.52 18.28
N ILE A 34 10.42 -1.05 17.07
CA ILE A 34 9.99 -0.35 15.85
C ILE A 34 8.52 0.12 15.96
N PRO A 35 7.56 -0.72 16.40
CA PRO A 35 6.19 -0.30 16.64
C PRO A 35 6.02 0.82 17.69
N GLU A 36 6.74 0.79 18.81
CA GLU A 36 6.70 1.86 19.82
C GLU A 36 7.19 3.19 19.24
N ILE A 37 8.32 3.18 18.52
CA ILE A 37 8.86 4.37 17.85
C ILE A 37 7.84 4.90 16.85
N HIS A 38 7.30 4.03 15.99
CA HIS A 38 6.23 4.39 15.05
C HIS A 38 5.07 5.07 15.77
N ARG A 39 4.57 4.49 16.87
CA ARG A 39 3.42 5.01 17.62
C ARG A 39 3.66 6.40 18.19
N ARG A 40 4.86 6.67 18.73
CA ARG A 40 5.22 8.02 19.21
C ARG A 40 5.30 9.02 18.08
N VAL A 41 5.94 8.64 16.97
CA VAL A 41 6.13 9.51 15.81
C VAL A 41 4.80 9.87 15.17
N ILE A 42 3.91 8.91 14.92
CA ILE A 42 2.60 9.21 14.34
C ILE A 42 1.73 10.06 15.28
N ALA A 43 1.76 9.79 16.60
CA ALA A 43 1.02 10.60 17.57
C ALA A 43 1.50 12.06 17.63
N ALA A 44 2.79 12.30 17.37
CA ALA A 44 3.37 13.63 17.26
C ALA A 44 3.22 14.26 15.86
N GLY A 45 2.53 13.61 14.91
CA GLY A 45 2.44 14.07 13.53
C GLY A 45 3.78 14.05 12.77
N GLY A 46 4.73 13.24 13.22
CA GLY A 46 6.09 13.19 12.70
C GLY A 46 6.22 12.51 11.32
N PRO A 47 7.46 12.40 10.81
CA PRO A 47 7.75 11.94 9.45
C PRO A 47 7.52 10.44 9.26
N ALA A 48 7.55 9.98 8.01
CA ALA A 48 7.75 8.57 7.71
C ALA A 48 9.12 8.11 8.23
N LEU A 49 9.24 6.82 8.56
CA LEU A 49 10.47 6.25 9.12
C LEU A 49 10.96 5.13 8.23
N LEU A 50 12.26 5.13 7.93
CA LEU A 50 12.95 4.04 7.24
C LEU A 50 14.04 3.48 8.15
N PHE A 51 13.79 2.32 8.75
CA PHE A 51 14.77 1.57 9.54
C PHE A 51 15.63 0.74 8.61
N ARG A 52 16.92 1.07 8.52
CA ARG A 52 17.88 0.39 7.64
C ARG A 52 18.35 -0.95 8.18
N GLN A 53 18.37 -1.10 9.50
CA GLN A 53 18.88 -2.30 10.18
C GLN A 53 17.88 -2.89 11.17
N PRO A 54 16.78 -3.52 10.70
CA PRO A 54 15.92 -4.29 11.60
C PRO A 54 16.65 -5.54 12.07
N LYS A 55 16.65 -5.79 13.39
CA LYS A 55 17.35 -6.93 13.98
C LYS A 55 16.82 -8.26 13.42
N GLY A 56 17.74 -9.10 12.94
CA GLY A 56 17.44 -10.44 12.44
C GLY A 56 16.76 -10.48 11.07
N SER A 57 16.79 -9.39 10.29
CA SER A 57 16.18 -9.30 8.97
C SER A 57 17.18 -8.77 7.94
N ASP A 58 17.11 -9.31 6.72
CA ASP A 58 17.89 -8.84 5.56
C ASP A 58 17.27 -7.58 4.92
N PHE A 59 16.03 -7.27 5.28
CA PHE A 59 15.23 -6.23 4.64
C PHE A 59 15.04 -5.02 5.57
N PRO A 60 15.05 -3.79 5.03
CA PRO A 60 14.70 -2.59 5.78
C PRO A 60 13.19 -2.53 6.04
N VAL A 61 12.80 -1.75 7.05
CA VAL A 61 11.39 -1.46 7.37
C VAL A 61 11.09 0.00 7.08
N VAL A 62 10.15 0.25 6.16
CA VAL A 62 9.53 1.56 6.03
C VAL A 62 8.16 1.57 6.70
N THR A 63 7.88 2.61 7.48
CA THR A 63 6.62 2.75 8.20
C THR A 63 6.18 4.20 8.31
N ASN A 64 4.94 4.42 8.76
CA ASN A 64 4.33 5.74 8.90
C ASN A 64 4.19 6.52 7.57
N LEU A 65 4.19 5.79 6.44
CA LEU A 65 4.07 6.34 5.08
C LEU A 65 2.84 7.25 4.91
N PHE A 66 1.72 6.88 5.52
CA PHE A 66 0.44 7.60 5.43
C PHE A 66 0.03 8.28 6.74
N GLY A 67 0.98 8.52 7.65
CA GLY A 67 0.70 9.04 8.99
C GLY A 67 0.18 10.46 9.09
N THR A 68 0.19 11.23 8.00
CA THR A 68 -0.33 12.61 7.95
C THR A 68 -1.15 12.84 6.69
N ALA A 69 -2.09 13.79 6.75
CA ALA A 69 -2.88 14.20 5.59
C ALA A 69 -1.99 14.68 4.43
N ARG A 70 -0.90 15.40 4.75
CA ARG A 70 0.10 15.83 3.75
C ARG A 70 0.70 14.64 3.01
N ARG A 71 1.15 13.59 3.69
CA ARG A 71 1.75 12.42 3.03
C ARG A 71 0.74 11.62 2.21
N VAL A 72 -0.51 11.53 2.67
CA VAL A 72 -1.62 10.96 1.87
C VAL A 72 -1.86 11.77 0.60
N GLU A 73 -1.88 13.10 0.71
CA GLU A 73 -2.00 13.99 -0.45
C GLU A 73 -0.78 13.91 -1.37
N MET A 74 0.43 13.75 -0.85
CA MET A 74 1.61 13.52 -1.67
C MET A 74 1.46 12.21 -2.45
N ALA A 75 1.12 11.10 -1.77
CA ALA A 75 1.01 9.77 -2.38
C ALA A 75 -0.04 9.70 -3.49
N PHE A 76 -1.21 10.26 -3.25
CA PHE A 76 -2.39 10.05 -4.10
C PHE A 76 -2.87 11.31 -4.82
N GLY A 77 -2.47 12.51 -4.37
CA GLY A 77 -3.02 13.77 -4.83
C GLY A 77 -4.50 13.95 -4.48
N SER A 78 -5.13 14.97 -5.08
CA SER A 78 -6.60 15.13 -5.06
C SER A 78 -7.28 14.28 -6.14
N ARG A 79 -6.54 13.92 -7.20
CA ARG A 79 -7.08 13.38 -8.46
C ARG A 79 -7.93 12.12 -8.30
N PRO A 80 -7.58 11.11 -7.49
CA PRO A 80 -8.44 9.92 -7.33
C PRO A 80 -9.78 10.26 -6.67
N ARG A 81 -9.78 11.16 -5.69
CA ARG A 81 -11.01 11.62 -5.04
C ARG A 81 -11.89 12.40 -6.01
N ASP A 82 -11.28 13.32 -6.76
CA ASP A 82 -11.96 14.12 -7.76
C ASP A 82 -12.56 13.23 -8.88
N PHE A 83 -11.80 12.23 -9.34
CA PHE A 83 -12.22 11.26 -10.35
C PHE A 83 -13.41 10.42 -9.88
N VAL A 84 -13.38 9.87 -8.66
CA VAL A 84 -14.50 9.11 -8.10
C VAL A 84 -15.74 9.98 -7.92
N ALA A 85 -15.57 11.22 -7.44
CA ALA A 85 -16.67 12.17 -7.30
C ALA A 85 -17.28 12.53 -8.67
N GLU A 86 -16.46 12.68 -9.70
CA GLU A 86 -16.93 12.95 -11.07
C GLU A 86 -17.67 11.74 -11.66
N ILE A 87 -17.20 10.51 -11.39
CA ILE A 87 -17.90 9.29 -11.81
C ILE A 87 -19.24 9.13 -11.10
N ALA A 88 -19.33 9.42 -9.80
CA ALA A 88 -20.57 9.28 -9.05
C ALA A 88 -21.68 10.22 -9.59
N ARG A 89 -21.31 11.35 -10.20
CA ARG A 89 -22.22 12.34 -10.79
C ARG A 89 -22.60 12.04 -12.24
N LEU A 90 -21.85 11.17 -12.94
CA LEU A 90 -22.11 10.80 -14.34
C LEU A 90 -23.57 10.37 -14.60
N PRO A 91 -24.20 9.51 -13.77
CA PRO A 91 -25.56 9.05 -14.04
C PRO A 91 -26.59 10.19 -14.07
N GLU A 92 -26.49 11.14 -13.13
CA GLU A 92 -27.39 12.28 -13.05
C GLU A 92 -27.11 13.29 -14.18
N GLU A 93 -25.84 13.61 -14.43
CA GLU A 93 -25.46 14.63 -15.41
C GLU A 93 -25.76 14.19 -16.85
N LEU A 94 -25.66 12.89 -17.15
CA LEU A 94 -25.95 12.31 -18.46
C LEU A 94 -27.44 12.06 -18.73
N MET A 95 -28.34 12.38 -17.80
CA MET A 95 -29.79 12.28 -18.03
C MET A 95 -30.45 13.66 -18.25
N PRO A 96 -31.25 13.86 -19.31
CA PRO A 96 -31.31 13.05 -20.53
C PRO A 96 -29.98 13.11 -21.32
N PRO A 97 -29.61 12.06 -22.05
CA PRO A 97 -28.35 12.00 -22.79
C PRO A 97 -28.39 12.96 -23.97
N SER A 98 -27.42 13.89 -24.03
CA SER A 98 -27.24 14.79 -25.16
C SER A 98 -25.80 14.73 -25.69
N PRO A 99 -25.57 14.87 -27.00
CA PRO A 99 -24.22 14.84 -27.57
C PRO A 99 -23.26 15.89 -26.96
N GLY A 100 -23.79 17.05 -26.58
CA GLY A 100 -23.02 18.11 -25.91
C GLY A 100 -22.54 17.69 -24.52
N LYS A 101 -23.39 17.04 -23.71
CA LYS A 101 -23.03 16.54 -22.38
C LYS A 101 -21.96 15.42 -22.46
N ILE A 102 -22.07 14.53 -23.44
CA ILE A 102 -21.09 13.46 -23.67
C ILE A 102 -19.73 14.06 -24.08
N TRP A 103 -19.74 15.06 -24.98
CA TRP A 103 -18.50 15.72 -25.41
C TRP A 103 -17.79 16.47 -24.27
N GLN A 104 -18.56 17.09 -23.36
CA GLN A 104 -18.01 17.73 -22.16
C GLN A 104 -17.29 16.73 -21.25
N LYS A 105 -17.73 15.46 -21.22
CA LYS A 105 -17.14 14.38 -20.41
C LYS A 105 -16.01 13.60 -21.09
N ARG A 106 -15.56 14.01 -22.28
CA ARG A 106 -14.46 13.33 -23.02
C ARG A 106 -13.18 13.14 -22.20
N GLY A 107 -12.87 14.06 -21.30
CA GLY A 107 -11.70 13.97 -20.41
C GLY A 107 -11.81 12.81 -19.44
N LEU A 108 -12.98 12.67 -18.80
CA LEU A 108 -13.30 11.58 -17.89
C LEU A 108 -13.29 10.22 -18.61
N PHE A 109 -13.87 10.13 -19.81
CA PHE A 109 -13.79 8.92 -20.64
C PHE A 109 -12.35 8.53 -20.98
N ARG A 110 -11.50 9.51 -21.33
CA ARG A 110 -10.08 9.25 -21.61
C ARG A 110 -9.34 8.73 -20.37
N ASP A 111 -9.66 9.28 -19.20
CA ASP A 111 -9.08 8.83 -17.93
C ASP A 111 -9.59 7.43 -17.56
N LEU A 112 -10.86 7.13 -17.80
CA LEU A 112 -11.44 5.79 -17.60
C LEU A 112 -10.78 4.73 -18.50
N LEU A 113 -10.46 5.07 -19.74
CA LEU A 113 -9.70 4.19 -20.66
C LEU A 113 -8.28 3.87 -20.16
N ARG A 114 -7.73 4.66 -19.23
CA ARG A 114 -6.42 4.41 -18.61
C ARG A 114 -6.51 3.58 -17.34
N VAL A 115 -7.71 3.36 -16.81
CA VAL A 115 -7.93 2.49 -15.65
C VAL A 115 -7.91 1.04 -16.11
N GLY A 116 -7.06 0.24 -15.48
CA GLY A 116 -6.98 -1.19 -15.77
C GLY A 116 -5.62 -1.77 -15.43
N LEU A 117 -5.52 -3.09 -15.51
CA LEU A 117 -4.27 -3.82 -15.34
C LEU A 117 -3.53 -3.92 -16.67
N LYS A 118 -2.21 -3.85 -16.61
CA LYS A 118 -1.35 -4.05 -17.78
C LYS A 118 -0.42 -5.22 -17.54
N THR A 119 -0.60 -6.30 -18.30
CA THR A 119 0.27 -7.47 -18.24
C THR A 119 1.68 -7.14 -18.71
N ARG A 120 2.67 -7.53 -17.92
CA ARG A 120 4.10 -7.42 -18.23
C ARG A 120 4.72 -8.81 -18.24
N ARG A 121 5.75 -9.01 -19.07
CA ARG A 121 6.48 -10.29 -19.17
C ARG A 121 7.60 -10.45 -18.14
N LYS A 122 8.04 -9.35 -17.55
CA LYS A 122 9.09 -9.27 -16.53
C LYS A 122 8.73 -8.16 -15.56
N SER A 123 8.96 -8.38 -14.28
CA SER A 123 8.72 -7.40 -13.22
C SER A 123 9.89 -7.37 -12.23
N PRO A 124 10.26 -6.20 -11.67
CA PRO A 124 11.31 -6.12 -10.63
C PRO A 124 11.04 -7.03 -9.42
N VAL A 125 9.77 -7.31 -9.11
CA VAL A 125 9.40 -8.21 -7.99
C VAL A 125 9.80 -9.68 -8.23
N GLU A 126 10.13 -10.06 -9.47
CA GLU A 126 10.52 -11.43 -9.86
C GLU A 126 12.05 -11.61 -9.92
N GLU A 127 12.85 -10.60 -9.58
CA GLU A 127 14.31 -10.65 -9.68
C GLU A 127 14.96 -11.63 -8.69
N VAL A 128 14.35 -11.81 -7.52
CA VAL A 128 14.79 -12.75 -6.48
C VAL A 128 13.60 -13.61 -6.08
N VAL A 129 13.78 -14.93 -6.09
CA VAL A 129 12.75 -15.91 -5.74
C VAL A 129 13.33 -16.85 -4.69
N ASP A 130 12.76 -16.83 -3.49
CA ASP A 130 13.04 -17.81 -2.45
C ASP A 130 12.20 -19.07 -2.66
N SER A 131 12.83 -20.25 -2.59
CA SER A 131 12.16 -21.55 -2.62
C SER A 131 13.00 -22.56 -1.82
N PRO A 132 12.54 -23.06 -0.66
CA PRO A 132 11.25 -22.78 0.00
C PRO A 132 11.09 -21.32 0.44
N ALA A 133 9.87 -20.93 0.84
CA ALA A 133 9.63 -19.56 1.32
C ALA A 133 10.41 -19.29 2.63
N GLY A 134 10.89 -18.05 2.79
CA GLY A 134 11.67 -17.61 3.94
C GLY A 134 11.02 -16.45 4.70
N LEU A 135 9.77 -16.64 5.15
CA LEU A 135 9.00 -15.59 5.84
C LEU A 135 9.63 -15.11 7.15
N ASP A 136 10.42 -15.96 7.80
CA ASP A 136 11.16 -15.67 9.03
C ASP A 136 12.33 -14.70 8.83
N ARG A 137 12.77 -14.47 7.58
CA ARG A 137 13.76 -13.45 7.20
C ARG A 137 13.16 -12.06 7.08
N LEU A 138 11.82 -11.95 6.98
CA LEU A 138 11.13 -10.68 6.88
C LEU A 138 11.05 -10.01 8.25
N PRO A 139 11.13 -8.67 8.34
CA PRO A 139 11.03 -7.94 9.58
C PRO A 139 9.55 -7.79 10.01
N ALA A 140 8.85 -8.93 10.15
CA ALA A 140 7.45 -8.96 10.56
C ALA A 140 7.30 -8.39 11.98
N LEU A 141 6.31 -7.51 12.17
CA LEU A 141 6.21 -6.70 13.37
C LEU A 141 5.40 -7.40 14.45
N THR A 142 5.92 -7.45 15.68
CA THR A 142 5.09 -7.74 16.87
C THR A 142 4.75 -6.40 17.50
N THR A 143 3.52 -5.93 17.33
CA THR A 143 3.14 -4.54 17.63
C THR A 143 2.83 -4.29 19.10
N TRP A 144 2.33 -5.30 19.80
CA TRP A 144 1.96 -5.26 21.20
C TRP A 144 2.53 -6.43 21.97
N SER A 145 2.76 -6.24 23.27
CA SER A 145 3.32 -7.28 24.14
C SER A 145 2.41 -8.52 24.27
N GLN A 146 1.12 -8.35 24.00
CA GLN A 146 0.11 -9.40 24.05
C GLN A 146 -0.26 -9.96 22.67
N ASP A 147 0.39 -9.52 21.59
CA ASP A 147 0.20 -10.12 20.27
C ASP A 147 0.64 -11.59 20.30
N GLY A 148 -0.15 -12.49 19.70
CA GLY A 148 0.16 -13.92 19.62
C GLY A 148 1.35 -14.27 18.72
N GLY A 149 1.95 -13.28 18.05
CA GLY A 149 3.10 -13.44 17.16
C GLY A 149 3.29 -12.21 16.27
N PRO A 150 4.30 -12.25 15.38
CA PRO A 150 4.55 -11.19 14.41
C PRO A 150 3.52 -11.20 13.27
N PHE A 151 3.25 -10.03 12.70
CA PHE A 151 2.28 -9.84 11.62
C PHE A 151 2.88 -9.10 10.42
N ILE A 152 2.46 -9.50 9.22
CA ILE A 152 2.46 -8.64 8.04
C ILE A 152 1.23 -7.73 8.16
N THR A 153 1.46 -6.44 8.34
CA THR A 153 0.42 -5.49 8.81
C THR A 153 -0.38 -4.83 7.69
N LEU A 154 0.23 -4.61 6.53
CA LEU A 154 -0.38 -3.96 5.36
C LEU A 154 -0.15 -4.74 4.05
N PRO A 155 -0.39 -6.06 3.98
CA PRO A 155 -0.28 -6.76 2.71
C PRO A 155 -1.47 -6.45 1.80
N LEU A 156 -1.22 -6.49 0.49
CA LEU A 156 -2.28 -6.53 -0.53
C LEU A 156 -2.46 -7.99 -0.95
N VAL A 157 -3.54 -8.61 -0.48
CA VAL A 157 -3.88 -10.00 -0.79
C VAL A 157 -4.71 -10.02 -2.07
N TYR A 158 -4.16 -10.65 -3.09
CA TYR A 158 -4.82 -10.88 -4.36
C TYR A 158 -5.59 -12.20 -4.32
N THR A 159 -6.87 -12.16 -4.66
CA THR A 159 -7.72 -13.34 -4.84
C THR A 159 -8.31 -13.34 -6.25
N GLN A 160 -8.52 -14.54 -6.79
CA GLN A 160 -9.14 -14.71 -8.10
C GLN A 160 -10.14 -15.87 -8.07
N HIS A 161 -11.35 -15.60 -8.55
CA HIS A 161 -12.38 -16.62 -8.69
C HIS A 161 -11.94 -17.64 -9.76
N PRO A 162 -11.96 -18.95 -9.45
CA PRO A 162 -11.41 -19.98 -10.35
C PRO A 162 -12.15 -20.03 -11.70
N ASP A 163 -13.47 -19.90 -11.70
CA ASP A 163 -14.27 -20.03 -12.93
C ASP A 163 -14.48 -18.72 -13.70
N THR A 164 -14.80 -17.62 -13.02
CA THR A 164 -15.16 -16.35 -13.68
C THR A 164 -13.95 -15.46 -13.96
N GLY A 165 -12.81 -15.73 -13.32
CA GLY A 165 -11.61 -14.89 -13.38
C GLY A 165 -11.77 -13.52 -12.72
N GLY A 166 -12.91 -13.24 -12.09
CA GLY A 166 -13.10 -12.04 -11.27
C GLY A 166 -12.07 -12.01 -10.15
N HIS A 167 -11.47 -10.84 -9.91
CA HIS A 167 -10.38 -10.69 -8.94
C HIS A 167 -10.67 -9.60 -7.93
N ASN A 168 -10.05 -9.72 -6.77
CA ASN A 168 -10.14 -8.76 -5.68
C ASN A 168 -8.74 -8.52 -5.09
N LEU A 169 -8.55 -7.32 -4.57
CA LEU A 169 -7.32 -6.93 -3.89
C LEU A 169 -7.72 -6.32 -2.55
N GLY A 170 -7.48 -7.07 -1.47
CA GLY A 170 -7.86 -6.67 -0.12
C GLY A 170 -6.68 -6.53 0.82
N MET A 171 -6.84 -5.72 1.86
CA MET A 171 -5.86 -5.63 2.94
C MET A 171 -6.31 -6.50 4.11
N TYR A 172 -5.55 -7.57 4.39
CA TYR A 172 -5.83 -8.48 5.49
C TYR A 172 -4.55 -8.76 6.25
N ARG A 173 -4.52 -8.51 7.57
CA ARG A 173 -3.34 -8.81 8.39
C ARG A 173 -3.07 -10.32 8.37
N MET A 174 -1.79 -10.66 8.27
CA MET A 174 -1.34 -12.06 8.23
C MET A 174 -0.37 -12.31 9.38
N GLN A 175 -0.73 -13.21 10.30
CA GLN A 175 0.14 -13.66 11.38
C GLN A 175 1.16 -14.63 10.81
N VAL A 176 2.45 -14.45 11.09
CA VAL A 176 3.49 -15.40 10.69
C VAL A 176 3.61 -16.48 11.76
N HIS A 177 3.52 -17.75 11.37
CA HIS A 177 3.66 -18.90 12.27
C HIS A 177 5.04 -19.54 12.18
N ASP A 178 5.57 -19.66 10.95
CA ASP A 178 6.90 -20.18 10.65
C ASP A 178 7.38 -19.62 9.29
N ALA A 179 8.48 -20.17 8.75
CA ALA A 179 9.08 -19.71 7.50
C ALA A 179 8.16 -19.84 6.26
N GLU A 180 7.12 -20.67 6.30
CA GLU A 180 6.27 -20.97 5.14
C GLU A 180 4.76 -20.77 5.41
N HIS A 181 4.35 -20.61 6.66
CA HIS A 181 2.93 -20.55 7.02
C HIS A 181 2.52 -19.22 7.65
N THR A 182 1.34 -18.75 7.23
CA THR A 182 0.66 -17.59 7.81
C THR A 182 -0.79 -17.88 8.16
N GLY A 183 -1.29 -17.25 9.21
CA GLY A 183 -2.69 -17.19 9.56
C GLY A 183 -3.32 -15.90 9.05
N MET A 184 -4.41 -15.99 8.29
CA MET A 184 -5.16 -14.85 7.79
C MET A 184 -6.63 -14.98 8.17
N HIS A 185 -7.23 -13.88 8.61
CA HIS A 185 -8.67 -13.79 8.88
C HIS A 185 -9.32 -12.79 7.92
N PHE A 186 -10.31 -13.27 7.17
CA PHE A 186 -11.15 -12.44 6.30
C PHE A 186 -12.62 -12.79 6.54
N GLN A 187 -13.49 -11.79 6.43
CA GLN A 187 -14.92 -11.95 6.69
C GLN A 187 -15.63 -12.61 5.50
N ILE A 188 -16.67 -13.39 5.80
CA ILE A 188 -17.53 -13.98 4.78
C ILE A 188 -18.18 -12.87 3.95
N GLY A 189 -18.16 -13.01 2.62
CA GLY A 189 -18.64 -12.00 1.67
C GLY A 189 -17.59 -10.93 1.31
N LYS A 190 -16.35 -11.06 1.81
CA LYS A 190 -15.18 -10.30 1.35
C LYS A 190 -14.22 -11.29 0.67
N GLY A 191 -13.89 -11.07 -0.60
CA GLY A 191 -12.95 -11.90 -1.35
C GLY A 191 -13.28 -12.02 -2.81
#